data_AF-A0A820AYU4-F1
#
_entry.id   AF-A0A820AYU4-F1
#
_cell.length_a   1.000
_cell.length_b   1.000
_cell.length_c   1.000
_cell.angle_alpha   90.00
_cell.angle_beta   90.00
_cell.angle_gamma   90.00
#
_symmetry.space_group_name_H-M   'P 1'
#
loop_
_entity.id
_entity.type
_entity.pdbx_description
1 polymer ?
#
loop_
_entity_poly.entity_id
_entity_poly.type
_entity_poly.pdbx_seq_one_letter_code
_entity_poly.pdbx_strand_id
1 'polypeptide(L)'
;MLRPSDIKCVGAMGDSFTTGLSAHAITPIDLLSEYRGISWSIGGDYTYSKFLSIPNILLEYNSKLKGFSTKLSIISSDNQTITNNRLNVAKSSDHSVDLLYQAELLIDRIKNENLCDWNNDWKMITIFIGTNDLCNFCTDSNLTKYTPEQYMLNVREALDELYQSRIPRTLVNLVLPFDIRNAKELYTGNYACQILYNKTCPCAAFPTTEQAKILDDYIPKYQQVLLDLINTGRYDQRDDFTVVIQPFMAETKLPENDDNEIDFSYFAPDCFHFSGKGHAQVALSLWNNMFEPVGNKQSSWYIMNESLKCPTKEQPYIYTLKNSVKILNEFKNTTKIQTTTPSISTINIRNISTDNLTTSHHHHHQNHKKSKMNLSWNRMKFIAIITGLFIIIVILILGFNKRIRAGVFKQETGRYHIFHNINDDDEVEIFSRPNIKSNFFDDNQITTTHGTRVSLK
;
A
#
# COMPACT_ATOMS: atom_id res chain seq x y z
N MET A 1 2.44 26.50 7.85
CA MET A 1 1.74 25.33 7.29
C MET A 1 2.69 24.62 6.35
N LEU A 2 2.70 23.29 6.37
CA LEU A 2 3.61 22.46 5.59
C LEU A 2 3.07 22.22 4.17
N ARG A 3 3.86 22.51 3.14
CA ARG A 3 3.49 22.31 1.73
C ARG A 3 4.25 21.12 1.14
N PRO A 4 3.76 20.49 0.05
CA PRO A 4 4.49 19.42 -0.64
C PRO A 4 5.94 19.74 -0.98
N SER A 5 6.20 20.95 -1.48
CA SER A 5 7.55 21.41 -1.86
C SER A 5 8.53 21.55 -0.68
N ASP A 6 7.98 21.66 0.54
CA ASP A 6 8.78 21.80 1.76
C ASP A 6 9.37 20.45 2.18
N ILE A 7 8.71 19.33 1.86
CA ILE A 7 9.18 17.97 2.15
C ILE A 7 10.47 17.69 1.37
N LYS A 8 11.54 17.36 2.10
CA LYS A 8 12.86 17.06 1.52
C LYS A 8 13.21 15.59 1.60
N CYS A 9 12.61 14.86 2.55
CA CYS A 9 12.88 13.45 2.73
C CYS A 9 11.61 12.66 3.04
N VAL A 10 11.56 11.41 2.57
CA VAL A 10 10.49 10.45 2.86
C VAL A 10 11.07 9.22 3.54
N GLY A 11 10.34 8.69 4.52
CA GLY A 11 10.66 7.46 5.24
C GLY A 11 9.41 6.58 5.39
N ALA A 12 9.58 5.29 5.62
CA ALA A 12 8.46 4.39 5.83
C ALA A 12 8.78 3.23 6.76
N MET A 13 7.79 2.90 7.58
CA MET A 13 7.78 1.77 8.52
C MET A 13 6.53 0.93 8.25
N GLY A 14 6.62 -0.38 8.48
CA GLY A 14 5.51 -1.28 8.25
C GLY A 14 5.91 -2.70 7.89
N ASP A 15 5.00 -3.35 7.17
CA ASP A 15 5.11 -4.76 6.77
C ASP A 15 5.27 -4.95 5.26
N SER A 16 4.90 -6.12 4.74
CA SER A 16 5.00 -6.52 3.34
C SER A 16 4.29 -5.56 2.38
N PHE A 17 3.20 -4.90 2.78
CA PHE A 17 2.51 -3.91 1.95
C PHE A 17 3.37 -2.66 1.73
N THR A 18 4.16 -2.28 2.73
CA THR A 18 5.10 -1.14 2.63
C THR A 18 6.38 -1.53 1.89
N THR A 19 6.77 -2.80 1.90
CA THR A 19 7.89 -3.30 1.09
C THR A 19 7.56 -3.47 -0.40
N GLY A 20 6.28 -3.49 -0.77
CA GLY A 20 5.85 -3.80 -2.15
C GLY A 20 6.03 -5.27 -2.51
N LEU A 21 5.81 -6.17 -1.55
CA LEU A 21 5.88 -7.62 -1.78
C LEU A 21 4.95 -8.02 -2.92
N SER A 22 5.47 -8.78 -3.88
CA SER A 22 4.73 -9.34 -5.02
C SER A 22 4.13 -8.31 -5.99
N ALA A 23 4.38 -7.01 -5.84
CA ALA A 23 3.68 -5.97 -6.57
C ALA A 23 3.82 -6.06 -8.11
N HIS A 24 4.90 -6.66 -8.60
CA HIS A 24 5.07 -6.92 -10.04
C HIS A 24 5.38 -8.40 -10.33
N ALA A 25 4.85 -9.30 -9.49
CA ALA A 25 5.08 -10.72 -9.64
C ALA A 25 4.38 -11.28 -10.89
N ILE A 26 5.17 -11.94 -11.74
CA ILE A 26 4.68 -12.62 -12.96
C ILE A 26 4.83 -14.14 -12.80
N THR A 27 5.81 -14.58 -12.00
CA THR A 27 6.10 -15.98 -11.72
C THR A 27 5.96 -16.29 -10.22
N PRO A 28 5.80 -17.58 -9.83
CA PRO A 28 5.72 -17.95 -8.42
C PRO A 28 6.94 -17.54 -7.58
N ILE A 29 8.14 -17.44 -8.18
CA ILE A 29 9.35 -17.01 -7.44
C ILE A 29 9.30 -15.51 -7.13
N ASP A 30 8.64 -14.74 -7.99
CA ASP A 30 8.46 -13.29 -7.80
C ASP A 30 7.50 -12.97 -6.65
N LEU A 31 6.72 -13.95 -6.17
CA LEU A 31 5.89 -13.80 -4.96
C LEU A 31 6.73 -13.62 -3.69
N LEU A 32 8.04 -13.87 -3.77
CA LEU A 32 9.00 -13.66 -2.69
C LEU A 32 9.90 -12.44 -2.97
N SER A 33 9.46 -11.54 -3.86
CA SER A 33 10.23 -10.36 -4.25
C SER A 33 9.59 -9.07 -3.71
N GLU A 34 10.40 -8.23 -3.08
CA GLU A 34 9.98 -6.93 -2.54
C GLU A 34 10.28 -5.82 -3.57
N TYR A 35 9.24 -5.36 -4.26
CA TYR A 35 9.34 -4.29 -5.24
C TYR A 35 9.29 -2.91 -4.59
N ARG A 36 10.23 -2.65 -3.67
CA ARG A 36 10.27 -1.42 -2.86
C ARG A 36 10.27 -0.14 -3.70
N GLY A 37 10.88 -0.17 -4.87
CA GLY A 37 10.89 0.95 -5.83
C GLY A 37 9.52 1.39 -6.34
N ILE A 38 8.49 0.53 -6.27
CA ILE A 38 7.11 0.88 -6.66
C ILE A 38 6.13 0.87 -5.46
N SER A 39 6.66 0.78 -4.23
CA SER A 39 5.83 0.85 -3.02
C SER A 39 5.01 2.14 -2.99
N TRP A 40 3.76 2.05 -2.56
CA TRP A 40 2.79 3.14 -2.65
C TRP A 40 3.22 4.33 -1.78
N SER A 41 3.84 4.04 -0.63
CA SER A 41 4.23 5.03 0.37
C SER A 41 5.66 5.56 0.20
N ILE A 42 6.56 4.82 -0.46
CA ILE A 42 8.00 5.15 -0.48
C ILE A 42 8.78 4.72 -1.73
N GLY A 43 8.13 4.19 -2.77
CA GLY A 43 8.79 3.87 -4.03
C GLY A 43 9.09 5.10 -4.87
N GLY A 44 10.27 5.19 -5.49
CA GLY A 44 10.65 6.28 -6.41
C GLY A 44 11.17 5.81 -7.77
N ASP A 45 10.79 4.61 -8.21
CA ASP A 45 11.12 4.16 -9.56
C ASP A 45 10.24 4.89 -10.61
N TYR A 46 10.87 5.33 -11.69
CA TYR A 46 10.24 6.05 -12.81
C TYR A 46 9.55 7.37 -12.39
N THR A 47 8.38 7.67 -12.95
CA THR A 47 7.61 8.91 -12.73
C THR A 47 6.20 8.56 -12.25
N TYR A 48 5.47 9.55 -11.71
CA TYR A 48 4.11 9.33 -11.20
C TYR A 48 3.13 8.82 -12.27
N SER A 49 3.38 9.17 -13.55
CA SER A 49 2.60 8.71 -14.69
C SER A 49 2.82 7.23 -15.05
N LYS A 50 3.96 6.64 -14.64
CA LYS A 50 4.27 5.23 -14.87
C LYS A 50 3.99 4.39 -13.62
N PHE A 51 4.52 4.81 -12.48
CA PHE A 51 4.27 4.20 -11.18
C PHE A 51 3.88 5.28 -10.20
N LEU A 52 2.59 5.32 -9.85
CA LEU A 52 2.10 6.30 -8.90
C LEU A 52 2.49 5.87 -7.48
N SER A 53 3.18 6.75 -6.78
CA SER A 53 3.63 6.59 -5.40
C SER A 53 3.76 7.97 -4.77
N ILE A 54 3.76 8.05 -3.43
CA ILE A 54 3.95 9.33 -2.74
C ILE A 54 5.24 10.05 -3.15
N PRO A 55 6.42 9.38 -3.21
CA PRO A 55 7.64 10.07 -3.65
C PRO A 55 7.57 10.57 -5.10
N ASN A 56 6.97 9.79 -6.01
CA ASN A 56 6.86 10.20 -7.41
C ASN A 56 5.93 11.41 -7.59
N ILE A 57 4.89 11.56 -6.76
CA ILE A 57 4.07 12.79 -6.74
C ILE A 57 4.88 13.96 -6.15
N LEU A 58 5.57 13.74 -5.03
CA LEU A 58 6.36 14.77 -4.36
C LEU A 58 7.53 15.30 -5.22
N LEU A 59 8.09 14.47 -6.11
CA LEU A 59 9.15 14.87 -7.04
C LEU A 59 8.71 15.97 -8.01
N GLU A 60 7.41 16.08 -8.33
CA GLU A 60 6.85 17.18 -9.12
C GLU A 60 6.89 18.52 -8.37
N TYR A 61 6.86 18.48 -7.03
CA TYR A 61 6.93 19.67 -6.17
C TYR A 61 8.36 19.97 -5.67
N ASN A 62 9.20 18.95 -5.59
CA ASN A 62 10.58 19.04 -5.14
C ASN A 62 11.45 17.96 -5.80
N SER A 63 12.16 18.33 -6.87
CA SER A 63 13.06 17.43 -7.60
C SER A 63 14.29 16.96 -6.80
N LYS A 64 14.53 17.53 -5.62
CA LYS A 64 15.63 17.15 -4.71
C LYS A 64 15.18 16.23 -3.57
N LEU A 65 13.98 15.64 -3.66
CA LEU A 65 13.48 14.68 -2.68
C LEU A 65 14.48 13.52 -2.49
N LYS A 66 14.62 13.04 -1.26
CA LYS A 66 15.50 11.92 -0.88
C LYS A 66 14.76 10.90 -0.02
N GLY A 67 15.42 9.77 0.27
CA GLY A 67 14.95 8.75 1.21
C GLY A 67 14.06 7.66 0.62
N PHE A 68 13.52 7.86 -0.58
CA PHE A 68 12.70 6.88 -1.28
C PHE A 68 13.50 5.65 -1.73
N SER A 69 12.83 4.49 -1.77
CA SER A 69 13.41 3.26 -2.28
C SER A 69 13.45 3.24 -3.80
N THR A 70 14.42 2.53 -4.36
CA THR A 70 14.51 2.29 -5.81
C THR A 70 14.85 0.84 -6.08
N LYS A 71 14.47 0.35 -7.27
CA LYS A 71 14.75 -1.00 -7.77
C LYS A 71 14.08 -2.11 -6.95
N LEU A 72 14.24 -3.34 -7.44
CA LEU A 72 13.85 -4.58 -6.79
C LEU A 72 14.79 -4.92 -5.62
N SER A 73 14.21 -5.32 -4.49
CA SER A 73 14.91 -6.00 -3.39
C SER A 73 14.42 -7.45 -3.34
N ILE A 74 15.32 -8.43 -3.45
CA ILE A 74 14.96 -9.84 -3.32
C ILE A 74 15.08 -10.23 -1.84
N ILE A 75 14.10 -10.94 -1.28
CA ILE A 75 14.06 -11.35 0.15
C ILE A 75 15.29 -12.16 0.58
N SER A 76 16.05 -12.74 -0.36
CA SER A 76 17.13 -13.70 -0.09
C SER A 76 18.53 -13.13 0.10
N SER A 77 18.71 -11.82 0.27
CA SER A 77 20.00 -11.28 0.70
C SER A 77 19.89 -10.69 2.09
N ASP A 78 20.42 -11.40 3.09
CA ASP A 78 20.63 -10.91 4.46
C ASP A 78 21.43 -9.60 4.52
N ASN A 79 22.04 -9.19 3.41
CA ASN A 79 22.37 -7.78 3.16
C ASN A 79 21.17 -7.08 2.54
N GLN A 80 20.26 -6.55 3.38
CA GLN A 80 19.47 -5.37 3.03
C GLN A 80 20.45 -4.29 2.60
N THR A 81 20.81 -4.25 1.31
CA THR A 81 21.74 -3.23 0.84
C THR A 81 21.07 -1.88 1.05
N ILE A 82 21.57 -1.13 2.02
CA ILE A 82 21.12 0.21 2.41
C ILE A 82 20.96 1.10 1.16
N THR A 83 21.73 0.81 0.11
CA THR A 83 21.72 1.49 -1.19
C THR A 83 20.35 1.55 -1.87
N ASN A 84 19.53 0.50 -1.82
CA ASN A 84 18.25 0.45 -2.54
C ASN A 84 17.05 0.72 -1.64
N ASN A 85 17.10 0.27 -0.39
CA ASN A 85 15.97 0.41 0.55
C ASN A 85 15.89 1.83 1.10
N ARG A 86 17.02 2.54 1.23
CA ARG A 86 17.09 3.91 1.78
C ARG A 86 16.37 4.00 3.14
N LEU A 87 15.36 4.85 3.27
CA LEU A 87 14.59 5.06 4.50
C LEU A 87 13.31 4.22 4.57
N ASN A 88 13.15 3.23 3.69
CA ASN A 88 12.16 2.17 3.88
C ASN A 88 12.75 1.12 4.82
N VAL A 89 12.35 1.17 6.08
CA VAL A 89 12.74 0.23 7.13
C VAL A 89 11.68 -0.84 7.38
N ALA A 90 10.58 -0.82 6.62
CA ALA A 90 9.56 -1.87 6.68
C ALA A 90 10.16 -3.22 6.29
N LYS A 91 9.59 -4.29 6.85
CA LYS A 91 10.04 -5.65 6.60
C LYS A 91 8.86 -6.59 6.50
N SER A 92 8.88 -7.45 5.49
CA SER A 92 7.84 -8.46 5.30
C SER A 92 7.73 -9.34 6.53
N SER A 93 6.48 -9.70 6.89
CA SER A 93 6.10 -10.49 8.06
C SER A 93 6.21 -9.81 9.42
N ASP A 94 6.68 -8.56 9.50
CA ASP A 94 6.71 -7.84 10.79
C ASP A 94 5.29 -7.55 11.31
N HIS A 95 5.15 -7.58 12.63
CA HIS A 95 3.94 -7.26 13.38
C HIS A 95 4.07 -5.89 14.06
N SER A 96 3.01 -5.42 14.70
CA SER A 96 3.06 -4.15 15.43
C SER A 96 4.18 -4.06 16.47
N VAL A 97 4.53 -5.18 17.13
CA VAL A 97 5.60 -5.24 18.14
C VAL A 97 6.99 -4.88 17.58
N ASP A 98 7.21 -5.07 16.28
CA ASP A 98 8.50 -4.80 15.63
C ASP A 98 8.68 -3.30 15.30
N LEU A 99 7.63 -2.48 15.44
CA LEU A 99 7.68 -1.07 15.06
C LEU A 99 8.69 -0.24 15.87
N LEU A 100 8.91 -0.57 17.14
CA LEU A 100 9.90 0.14 17.95
C LEU A 100 11.29 0.00 17.31
N TYR A 101 11.69 -1.23 16.98
CA TYR A 101 12.95 -1.49 16.30
C TYR A 101 13.02 -0.77 14.95
N GLN A 102 11.94 -0.75 14.17
CA GLN A 102 11.90 0.01 12.92
C GLN A 102 12.05 1.53 13.16
N ALA A 103 11.49 2.09 14.24
CA ALA A 103 11.61 3.50 14.57
C ALA A 103 13.06 3.86 14.90
N GLU A 104 13.72 3.07 15.74
CA GLU A 104 15.14 3.20 16.10
C GLU A 104 16.02 3.14 14.84
N LEU A 105 15.81 2.12 14.00
CA LEU A 105 16.55 1.95 12.75
C LEU A 105 16.34 3.12 11.78
N LEU A 106 15.11 3.66 11.70
CA LEU A 106 14.82 4.81 10.85
C LEU A 106 15.54 6.06 11.35
N ILE A 107 15.50 6.32 12.66
CA ILE A 107 16.20 7.45 13.29
C ILE A 107 17.70 7.35 13.01
N ASP A 108 18.28 6.17 13.20
CA ASP A 108 19.70 5.93 12.96
C ASP A 108 20.07 6.15 11.50
N ARG A 109 19.27 5.63 10.55
CA ARG A 109 19.52 5.87 9.12
C ARG A 109 19.40 7.35 8.75
N ILE A 110 18.43 8.08 9.30
CA ILE A 110 18.28 9.52 9.04
C ILE A 110 19.50 10.30 9.55
N LYS A 111 20.05 9.93 10.71
CA LYS A 111 21.24 10.59 11.30
C LYS A 111 22.52 10.26 10.55
N ASN A 112 22.69 9.00 10.15
CA ASN A 112 24.01 8.48 9.76
C ASN A 112 24.21 8.33 8.24
N GLU A 113 23.15 8.21 7.45
CA GLU A 113 23.27 7.88 6.02
C GLU A 113 23.31 9.11 5.08
N ASN A 114 23.34 10.33 5.63
CA ASN A 114 23.31 11.60 4.87
C ASN A 114 22.15 11.69 3.84
N LEU A 115 21.08 10.91 4.05
CA LEU A 115 19.90 10.88 3.17
C LEU A 115 18.97 12.06 3.43
N CYS A 116 19.07 12.69 4.59
CA CYS A 116 18.26 13.81 5.03
C CYS A 116 19.10 14.70 5.94
N ASP A 117 18.98 16.03 5.82
CA ASP A 117 19.48 16.89 6.89
C ASP A 117 18.64 16.66 8.15
N TRP A 118 19.30 16.23 9.24
CA TRP A 118 18.61 15.95 10.50
C TRP A 118 17.83 17.16 11.00
N ASN A 119 18.41 18.35 11.01
CA ASN A 119 17.85 19.55 11.65
C ASN A 119 16.92 20.36 10.73
N ASN A 120 17.23 20.39 9.43
CA ASN A 120 16.67 21.37 8.51
C ASN A 120 15.64 20.80 7.53
N ASP A 121 15.74 19.53 7.17
CA ASP A 121 14.86 18.96 6.17
C ASP A 121 13.53 18.52 6.78
N TRP A 122 12.41 18.90 6.15
CA TRP A 122 11.11 18.31 6.50
C TRP A 122 11.05 16.86 6.02
N LYS A 123 10.66 15.98 6.94
CA LYS A 123 10.55 14.53 6.76
C LYS A 123 9.08 14.15 6.74
N MET A 124 8.68 13.34 5.77
CA MET A 124 7.38 12.68 5.74
C MET A 124 7.59 11.19 5.99
N ILE A 125 7.09 10.68 7.12
CA ILE A 125 7.20 9.25 7.47
C ILE A 125 5.82 8.63 7.32
N THR A 126 5.70 7.54 6.56
CA THR A 126 4.45 6.78 6.45
C THR A 126 4.55 5.47 7.22
N ILE A 127 3.61 5.22 8.12
CA ILE A 127 3.53 4.02 8.95
C ILE A 127 2.26 3.26 8.58
N PHE A 128 2.42 1.99 8.19
CA PHE A 128 1.30 1.08 7.93
C PHE A 128 1.63 -0.33 8.42
N ILE A 129 0.84 -0.82 9.39
CA ILE A 129 1.13 -2.03 10.16
C ILE A 129 -0.13 -2.53 10.87
N GLY A 130 -0.16 -3.80 11.25
CA GLY A 130 -1.29 -4.43 11.97
C GLY A 130 -2.01 -5.48 11.15
N THR A 131 -1.76 -5.55 9.84
CA THR A 131 -2.34 -6.58 8.98
C THR A 131 -1.86 -7.97 9.39
N ASN A 132 -0.56 -8.14 9.62
CA ASN A 132 -0.02 -9.42 10.10
C ASN A 132 -0.56 -9.79 11.49
N ASP A 133 -0.80 -8.83 12.38
CA ASP A 133 -1.39 -9.05 13.70
C ASP A 133 -2.78 -9.69 13.56
N LEU A 134 -3.64 -9.08 12.73
CA LEU A 134 -4.98 -9.56 12.44
C LEU A 134 -4.98 -10.86 11.59
N CYS A 135 -3.95 -11.08 10.77
CA CYS A 135 -3.81 -12.30 9.99
C CYS A 135 -3.32 -13.50 10.81
N ASN A 136 -2.69 -13.27 11.96
CA ASN A 136 -2.04 -14.31 12.76
C ASN A 136 -2.60 -14.51 14.17
N PHE A 137 -3.58 -13.72 14.60
CA PHE A 137 -4.13 -13.82 15.96
C PHE A 137 -4.58 -15.23 16.35
N CYS A 138 -5.05 -16.02 15.39
CA CYS A 138 -5.53 -17.39 15.61
C CYS A 138 -4.44 -18.48 15.49
N THR A 139 -3.21 -18.10 15.17
CA THR A 139 -2.09 -19.04 14.93
C THR A 139 -1.15 -19.17 16.14
N ASP A 140 -1.24 -18.23 17.09
CA ASP A 140 -0.45 -18.22 18.31
C ASP A 140 -1.31 -18.66 19.49
N SER A 141 -0.70 -19.38 20.42
CA SER A 141 -1.32 -19.71 21.71
C SER A 141 -1.52 -18.49 22.60
N ASN A 142 -0.70 -17.45 22.44
CA ASN A 142 -0.78 -16.23 23.22
C ASN A 142 -1.62 -15.15 22.49
N LEU A 143 -2.94 -15.23 22.65
CA LEU A 143 -3.87 -14.26 22.05
C LEU A 143 -3.64 -12.81 22.54
N THR A 144 -3.05 -12.61 23.72
CA THR A 144 -2.81 -11.26 24.27
C THR A 144 -1.88 -10.42 23.39
N LYS A 145 -1.04 -11.07 22.56
CA LYS A 145 -0.12 -10.39 21.64
C LYS A 145 -0.86 -9.57 20.57
N TYR A 146 -2.07 -9.97 20.20
CA TYR A 146 -2.82 -9.42 19.07
C TYR A 146 -4.15 -8.79 19.51
N THR A 147 -4.27 -8.35 20.77
CA THR A 147 -5.45 -7.60 21.18
C THR A 147 -5.35 -6.16 20.67
N PRO A 148 -6.48 -5.46 20.49
CA PRO A 148 -6.46 -4.05 20.13
C PRO A 148 -5.65 -3.18 21.09
N GLU A 149 -5.67 -3.50 22.39
CA GLU A 149 -4.90 -2.79 23.41
C GLU A 149 -3.40 -2.99 23.21
N GLN A 150 -2.95 -4.22 22.98
CA GLN A 150 -1.52 -4.50 22.75
C GLN A 150 -1.05 -3.89 21.43
N TYR A 151 -1.86 -3.96 20.37
CA TYR A 151 -1.59 -3.29 19.10
C TYR A 151 -1.39 -1.78 19.29
N MET A 152 -2.28 -1.12 20.03
CA MET A 152 -2.16 0.30 20.37
C MET A 152 -0.88 0.60 21.14
N LEU A 153 -0.53 -0.22 22.14
CA LEU A 153 0.68 -0.02 22.93
C LEU A 153 1.93 -0.10 22.07
N ASN A 154 2.02 -1.09 21.17
CA ASN A 154 3.16 -1.26 20.28
C ASN A 154 3.31 -0.08 19.30
N VAL A 155 2.19 0.37 18.68
CA VAL A 155 2.21 1.54 17.79
C VAL A 155 2.57 2.81 18.55
N ARG A 156 2.01 2.99 19.76
CA ARG A 156 2.33 4.12 20.63
C ARG A 156 3.81 4.15 20.97
N GLU A 157 4.41 3.02 21.30
CA GLU A 157 5.82 2.94 21.69
C GLU A 157 6.75 3.44 20.57
N ALA A 158 6.49 3.01 19.33
CA ALA A 158 7.24 3.49 18.17
C ALA A 158 7.03 4.99 17.87
N LEU A 159 5.80 5.50 18.01
CA LEU A 159 5.53 6.93 17.86
C LEU A 159 6.14 7.76 18.97
N ASP A 160 6.13 7.24 20.21
CA ASP A 160 6.79 7.83 21.36
C ASP A 160 8.30 7.89 21.15
N GLU A 161 8.91 6.85 20.58
CA GLU A 161 10.33 6.86 20.20
C GLU A 161 10.63 7.98 19.18
N LEU A 162 9.90 8.04 18.06
CA LEU A 162 10.07 9.12 17.06
C LEU A 162 9.93 10.52 17.71
N TYR A 163 8.94 10.69 18.58
CA TYR A 163 8.68 11.97 19.25
C TYR A 163 9.75 12.35 20.28
N GLN A 164 10.15 11.40 21.14
CA GLN A 164 11.06 11.60 22.27
C GLN A 164 12.53 11.69 21.83
N SER A 165 12.92 10.97 20.77
CA SER A 165 14.21 11.14 20.09
C SER A 165 14.38 12.51 19.42
N ARG A 166 13.35 13.37 19.49
CA ARG A 166 13.33 14.76 19.00
C ARG A 166 13.70 14.87 17.53
N ILE A 167 13.21 13.95 16.69
CA ILE A 167 13.32 14.12 15.25
C ILE A 167 12.59 15.43 14.87
N PRO A 168 13.28 16.43 14.30
CA PRO A 168 12.66 17.72 14.01
C PRO A 168 12.01 17.71 12.63
N ARG A 169 11.09 18.64 12.42
CA ARG A 169 10.40 18.88 11.13
C ARG A 169 9.83 17.59 10.53
N THR A 170 8.99 16.88 11.26
CA THR A 170 8.48 15.58 10.84
C THR A 170 6.96 15.55 10.81
N LEU A 171 6.40 15.15 9.67
CA LEU A 171 5.01 14.77 9.52
C LEU A 171 4.96 13.24 9.46
N VAL A 172 4.21 12.61 10.37
CA VAL A 172 3.94 11.17 10.32
C VAL A 172 2.54 10.94 9.76
N ASN A 173 2.44 10.22 8.65
CA ASN A 173 1.19 9.63 8.16
C ASN A 173 1.02 8.27 8.84
N LEU A 174 0.05 8.15 9.75
CA LEU A 174 -0.32 6.87 10.36
C LEU A 174 -1.57 6.32 9.66
N VAL A 175 -1.39 5.25 8.89
CA VAL A 175 -2.46 4.68 8.08
C VAL A 175 -3.18 3.59 8.85
N LEU A 176 -4.51 3.66 8.90
CA LEU A 176 -5.32 2.66 9.62
C LEU A 176 -5.25 1.30 8.92
N PRO A 177 -5.25 0.18 9.68
CA PRO A 177 -5.32 -1.15 9.11
C PRO A 177 -6.64 -1.34 8.38
N PHE A 178 -6.57 -2.01 7.23
CA PHE A 178 -7.74 -2.31 6.41
C PHE A 178 -8.51 -3.53 6.95
N ASP A 179 -9.76 -3.65 6.53
CA ASP A 179 -10.61 -4.80 6.87
C ASP A 179 -10.16 -6.05 6.12
N ILE A 180 -9.51 -6.95 6.85
CA ILE A 180 -8.99 -8.20 6.29
C ILE A 180 -10.06 -9.26 6.05
N ARG A 181 -11.33 -9.07 6.46
CA ARG A 181 -12.40 -10.06 6.26
C ARG A 181 -12.66 -10.35 4.79
N ASN A 182 -12.36 -9.39 3.92
CA ASN A 182 -12.42 -9.55 2.46
C ASN A 182 -11.46 -10.63 1.91
N ALA A 183 -10.47 -11.07 2.70
CA ALA A 183 -9.55 -12.15 2.31
C ALA A 183 -10.29 -13.45 1.95
N LYS A 184 -11.42 -13.74 2.61
CA LYS A 184 -12.25 -14.91 2.27
C LYS A 184 -12.82 -14.80 0.85
N GLU A 185 -13.35 -13.63 0.51
CA GLU A 185 -13.96 -13.39 -0.79
C GLU A 185 -12.90 -13.45 -1.90
N LEU A 186 -11.76 -12.77 -1.70
CA LEU A 186 -10.60 -12.83 -2.60
C LEU A 186 -10.12 -14.25 -2.85
N TYR A 187 -10.00 -15.06 -1.79
CA TYR A 187 -9.62 -16.46 -1.92
C TYR A 187 -10.62 -17.27 -2.74
N THR A 188 -11.93 -17.11 -2.48
CA THR A 188 -12.95 -17.91 -3.16
C THR A 188 -13.25 -17.46 -4.59
N GLY A 189 -13.01 -16.19 -4.90
CA GLY A 189 -13.39 -15.57 -6.18
C GLY A 189 -12.55 -16.00 -7.38
N ASN A 190 -11.36 -16.58 -7.18
CA ASN A 190 -10.49 -17.00 -8.28
C ASN A 190 -9.70 -18.27 -7.95
N TYR A 191 -9.73 -19.25 -8.86
CA TYR A 191 -9.08 -20.55 -8.67
C TYR A 191 -7.55 -20.45 -8.59
N ALA A 192 -6.94 -19.49 -9.30
CA ALA A 192 -5.51 -19.22 -9.18
C ALA A 192 -5.17 -18.75 -7.75
N CYS A 193 -6.03 -17.93 -7.13
CA CYS A 193 -5.89 -17.57 -5.72
C CYS A 193 -5.94 -18.82 -4.86
N GLN A 194 -6.87 -19.76 -5.08
CA GLN A 194 -6.93 -20.98 -4.27
C GLN A 194 -5.64 -21.84 -4.34
N ILE A 195 -4.93 -21.78 -5.46
CA ILE A 195 -3.65 -22.50 -5.66
C ILE A 195 -2.46 -21.72 -5.10
N LEU A 196 -2.41 -20.41 -5.34
CA LEU A 196 -1.27 -19.54 -5.05
C LEU A 196 -1.35 -18.87 -3.68
N TYR A 197 -2.52 -18.91 -3.04
CA TYR A 197 -2.74 -18.36 -1.71
C TYR A 197 -1.93 -19.16 -0.70
N ASN A 198 -0.79 -18.60 -0.29
CA ASN A 198 0.19 -19.24 0.57
C ASN A 198 -0.19 -19.21 2.06
N LYS A 199 -1.48 -19.31 2.40
CA LYS A 199 -1.98 -19.09 3.77
C LYS A 199 -1.47 -17.76 4.36
N THR A 200 -1.37 -16.71 3.55
CA THR A 200 -0.80 -15.42 3.99
C THR A 200 -1.63 -14.78 5.11
N CYS A 201 -2.95 -15.00 5.11
CA CYS A 201 -3.88 -14.47 6.12
C CYS A 201 -4.95 -15.51 6.53
N PRO A 202 -4.54 -16.63 7.15
CA PRO A 202 -5.40 -17.80 7.32
C PRO A 202 -6.56 -17.51 8.27
N CYS A 203 -6.35 -16.65 9.28
CA CYS A 203 -7.37 -16.33 10.25
C CYS A 203 -8.57 -15.58 9.65
N ALA A 204 -8.38 -14.85 8.54
CA ALA A 204 -9.47 -14.17 7.86
C ALA A 204 -9.99 -14.91 6.62
N ALA A 205 -9.14 -15.65 5.90
CA ALA A 205 -9.60 -16.45 4.77
C ALA A 205 -10.40 -17.69 5.22
N PHE A 206 -10.03 -18.31 6.35
CA PHE A 206 -10.62 -19.55 6.85
C PHE A 206 -10.96 -19.53 8.35
N PRO A 207 -11.71 -18.53 8.84
CA PRO A 207 -12.04 -18.46 10.26
C PRO A 207 -12.98 -19.59 10.69
N THR A 208 -12.78 -20.13 11.88
CA THR A 208 -13.85 -20.79 12.63
C THR A 208 -14.91 -19.76 13.03
N THR A 209 -16.11 -20.22 13.44
CA THR A 209 -17.17 -19.31 13.92
C THR A 209 -16.71 -18.42 15.08
N GLU A 210 -15.83 -18.92 15.95
CA GLU A 210 -15.28 -18.15 17.05
C GLU A 210 -14.25 -17.12 16.56
N GLN A 211 -13.35 -17.52 15.67
CA GLN A 211 -12.36 -16.62 15.07
C GLN A 211 -13.02 -15.49 14.28
N ALA A 212 -14.11 -15.77 13.56
CA ALA A 212 -14.87 -14.75 12.85
C ALA A 212 -15.44 -13.68 13.81
N LYS A 213 -15.99 -14.08 14.96
CA LYS A 213 -16.48 -13.14 15.98
C LYS A 213 -15.36 -12.30 16.58
N ILE A 214 -14.18 -12.88 16.77
CA ILE A 214 -13.00 -12.14 17.23
C ILE A 214 -12.60 -11.10 16.18
N LEU A 215 -12.57 -11.45 14.89
CA LEU A 215 -12.28 -10.48 13.83
C LEU A 215 -13.31 -9.35 13.75
N ASP A 216 -14.60 -9.67 13.88
CA ASP A 216 -15.68 -8.68 13.91
C ASP A 216 -15.53 -7.69 15.07
N ASP A 217 -14.93 -8.12 16.18
CA ASP A 217 -14.62 -7.27 17.34
C ASP A 217 -13.29 -6.51 17.18
N TYR A 218 -12.24 -7.18 16.70
CA TYR A 218 -10.87 -6.65 16.68
C TYR A 218 -10.65 -5.60 15.61
N ILE A 219 -11.11 -5.82 14.38
CA ILE A 219 -10.85 -4.89 13.25
C ILE A 219 -11.32 -3.46 13.55
N PRO A 220 -12.59 -3.21 13.93
CA PRO A 220 -13.03 -1.85 14.27
C PRO A 220 -12.30 -1.30 15.50
N LYS A 221 -11.96 -2.15 16.48
CA LYS A 221 -11.21 -1.70 17.67
C LYS A 221 -9.77 -1.32 17.34
N TYR A 222 -9.08 -2.05 16.46
CA TYR A 222 -7.73 -1.70 15.97
C TYR A 222 -7.72 -0.31 15.34
N GLN A 223 -8.74 0.02 14.55
CA GLN A 223 -8.89 1.34 13.96
C GLN A 223 -9.21 2.39 15.04
N GLN A 224 -10.14 2.09 15.95
CA GLN A 224 -10.57 3.02 17.00
C GLN A 224 -9.46 3.37 17.99
N VAL A 225 -8.66 2.40 18.44
CA VAL A 225 -7.60 2.66 19.43
C VAL A 225 -6.51 3.59 18.88
N LEU A 226 -6.23 3.55 17.57
CA LEU A 226 -5.32 4.50 16.93
C LEU A 226 -5.95 5.89 16.78
N LEU A 227 -7.24 5.96 16.41
CA LEU A 227 -7.96 7.23 16.39
C LEU A 227 -7.95 7.89 17.77
N ASP A 228 -8.28 7.14 18.83
CA ASP A 228 -8.28 7.62 20.20
C ASP A 228 -6.89 8.09 20.64
N LEU A 229 -5.85 7.30 20.35
CA LEU A 229 -4.46 7.64 20.67
C LEU A 229 -4.05 8.98 20.05
N ILE A 230 -4.31 9.19 18.76
CA ILE A 230 -3.88 10.40 18.03
C ILE A 230 -4.76 11.60 18.39
N ASN A 231 -6.08 11.41 18.58
CA ASN A 231 -7.01 12.48 18.93
C ASN A 231 -6.76 13.09 20.32
N THR A 232 -5.95 12.46 21.17
CA THR A 232 -5.45 13.10 22.40
C THR A 232 -4.63 14.37 22.14
N GLY A 233 -4.11 14.56 20.92
CA GLY A 233 -3.21 15.67 20.57
C GLY A 233 -1.82 15.53 21.18
N ARG A 234 -1.46 14.36 21.71
CA ARG A 234 -0.17 14.11 22.38
C ARG A 234 1.05 14.40 21.49
N TYR A 235 0.93 14.21 20.18
CA TYR A 235 2.00 14.46 19.21
C TYR A 235 1.93 15.86 18.57
N ASP A 236 0.95 16.68 18.95
CA ASP A 236 0.75 18.04 18.43
C ASP A 236 1.29 19.14 19.38
N GLN A 237 2.04 18.75 20.43
CA GLN A 237 2.59 19.70 21.39
C GLN A 237 3.81 20.47 20.87
N ARG A 238 4.40 20.01 19.76
CA ARG A 238 5.48 20.67 19.03
C ARG A 238 4.96 21.30 17.74
N ASP A 239 5.66 22.32 17.24
CA ASP A 239 5.32 22.96 15.96
C ASP A 239 6.04 22.31 14.76
N ASP A 240 7.03 21.46 15.05
CA ASP A 240 7.86 20.77 14.07
C ASP A 240 7.62 19.26 14.06
N PHE A 241 6.59 18.76 14.74
CA PHE A 241 6.23 17.35 14.74
C PHE A 241 4.71 17.19 14.84
N THR A 242 4.13 16.26 14.09
CA THR A 242 2.72 15.85 14.22
C THR A 242 2.51 14.46 13.63
N VAL A 243 1.50 13.75 14.14
CA VAL A 243 1.03 12.47 13.60
C VAL A 243 -0.40 12.68 13.08
N VAL A 244 -0.65 12.30 11.84
CA VAL A 244 -1.95 12.45 11.19
C VAL A 244 -2.46 11.08 10.78
N ILE A 245 -3.66 10.73 11.26
CA ILE A 245 -4.37 9.53 10.82
C ILE A 245 -4.81 9.70 9.37
N GLN A 246 -4.54 8.69 8.54
CA GLN A 246 -5.03 8.58 7.17
C GLN A 246 -5.98 7.38 7.08
N PRO A 247 -7.31 7.58 7.22
CA PRO A 247 -8.27 6.49 7.35
C PRO A 247 -8.67 5.87 6.01
N PHE A 248 -8.09 6.26 4.88
CA PHE A 248 -8.55 5.85 3.55
C PHE A 248 -8.59 4.34 3.31
N MET A 249 -8.04 3.47 4.16
CA MET A 249 -8.24 2.01 4.02
C MET A 249 -9.22 1.40 5.03
N ALA A 250 -9.77 2.19 5.95
CA ALA A 250 -10.58 1.70 7.06
C ALA A 250 -11.89 1.03 6.61
N GLU A 251 -12.57 1.62 5.63
CA GLU A 251 -13.74 1.06 4.97
C GLU A 251 -13.32 0.35 3.68
N THR A 252 -12.78 -0.86 3.85
CA THR A 252 -12.25 -1.65 2.74
C THR A 252 -13.39 -2.31 1.97
N LYS A 253 -13.63 -1.81 0.75
CA LYS A 253 -14.40 -2.52 -0.28
C LYS A 253 -13.45 -3.12 -1.29
N LEU A 254 -13.84 -4.25 -1.89
CA LEU A 254 -13.09 -4.81 -2.99
C LEU A 254 -13.33 -3.98 -4.26
N PRO A 255 -12.29 -3.69 -5.06
CA PRO A 255 -12.47 -3.02 -6.33
C PRO A 255 -13.31 -3.88 -7.28
N GLU A 256 -14.18 -3.22 -8.02
CA GLU A 256 -15.08 -3.86 -8.98
C GLU A 256 -14.70 -3.43 -10.41
N ASN A 257 -14.83 -4.35 -11.36
CA ASN A 257 -14.72 -4.08 -12.80
C ASN A 257 -16.07 -3.60 -13.38
N ASP A 258 -16.10 -3.34 -14.70
CA ASP A 258 -17.32 -2.86 -15.39
C ASP A 258 -18.51 -3.85 -15.31
N ASP A 259 -18.25 -5.13 -15.01
CA ASP A 259 -19.26 -6.18 -14.84
C ASP A 259 -19.75 -6.32 -13.38
N ASN A 260 -19.27 -5.46 -12.46
CA ASN A 260 -19.48 -5.54 -11.00
C ASN A 260 -18.93 -6.83 -10.37
N GLU A 261 -17.88 -7.40 -10.95
CA GLU A 261 -17.10 -8.49 -10.35
C GLU A 261 -15.81 -7.94 -9.74
N ILE A 262 -15.21 -8.70 -8.81
CA ILE A 262 -13.94 -8.31 -8.19
C ILE A 262 -12.87 -8.11 -9.26
N ASP A 263 -12.29 -6.92 -9.32
CA ASP A 263 -11.16 -6.62 -10.19
C ASP A 263 -9.86 -7.11 -9.54
N PHE A 264 -9.52 -8.37 -9.83
CA PHE A 264 -8.28 -9.00 -9.37
C PHE A 264 -7.01 -8.29 -9.86
N SER A 265 -7.08 -7.39 -10.86
CA SER A 265 -5.88 -6.67 -11.33
C SER A 265 -5.29 -5.71 -10.29
N TYR A 266 -6.03 -5.37 -9.22
CA TYR A 266 -5.50 -4.60 -8.08
C TYR A 266 -4.65 -5.44 -7.11
N PHE A 267 -4.67 -6.77 -7.23
CA PHE A 267 -3.98 -7.67 -6.33
C PHE A 267 -2.87 -8.44 -7.05
N ALA A 268 -1.81 -8.76 -6.32
CA ALA A 268 -0.75 -9.64 -6.77
C ALA A 268 -1.29 -11.08 -6.97
N PRO A 269 -0.53 -12.01 -7.58
CA PRO A 269 -1.01 -13.36 -7.83
C PRO A 269 -1.33 -14.18 -6.57
N ASP A 270 -0.88 -13.75 -5.38
CA ASP A 270 -1.29 -14.32 -4.08
C ASP A 270 -2.68 -13.84 -3.62
N CYS A 271 -3.28 -12.89 -4.36
CA CYS A 271 -4.60 -12.31 -4.15
C CYS A 271 -4.79 -11.67 -2.78
N PHE A 272 -3.69 -11.23 -2.16
CA PHE A 272 -3.69 -10.57 -0.86
C PHE A 272 -2.88 -9.28 -0.90
N HIS A 273 -1.63 -9.35 -1.37
CA HIS A 273 -0.82 -8.15 -1.55
C HIS A 273 -1.30 -7.36 -2.76
N PHE A 274 -1.00 -6.06 -2.78
CA PHE A 274 -1.35 -5.21 -3.91
C PHE A 274 -0.47 -5.51 -5.11
N SER A 275 -1.06 -5.49 -6.31
CA SER A 275 -0.29 -5.38 -7.55
C SER A 275 0.24 -3.96 -7.72
N GLY A 276 1.00 -3.68 -8.77
CA GLY A 276 1.36 -2.32 -9.16
C GLY A 276 0.15 -1.40 -9.33
N LYS A 277 -1.00 -1.93 -9.78
CA LYS A 277 -2.27 -1.18 -9.87
C LYS A 277 -2.83 -0.87 -8.47
N GLY A 278 -2.83 -1.86 -7.57
CA GLY A 278 -3.22 -1.65 -6.17
C GLY A 278 -2.33 -0.63 -5.47
N HIS A 279 -1.00 -0.74 -5.65
CA HIS A 279 -0.05 0.23 -5.13
C HIS A 279 -0.33 1.66 -5.63
N ALA A 280 -0.61 1.83 -6.94
CA ALA A 280 -0.97 3.12 -7.50
C ALA A 280 -2.26 3.70 -6.88
N GLN A 281 -3.28 2.87 -6.69
CA GLN A 281 -4.54 3.28 -6.08
C GLN A 281 -4.37 3.68 -4.61
N VAL A 282 -3.63 2.91 -3.82
CA VAL A 282 -3.36 3.22 -2.41
C VAL A 282 -2.51 4.50 -2.28
N ALA A 283 -1.57 4.74 -3.20
CA ALA A 283 -0.80 5.98 -3.25
C ALA A 283 -1.69 7.20 -3.57
N LEU A 284 -2.60 7.05 -4.54
CA LEU A 284 -3.60 8.05 -4.90
C LEU A 284 -4.46 8.42 -3.68
N SER A 285 -5.03 7.42 -3.00
CA SER A 285 -5.90 7.64 -1.86
C SER A 285 -5.14 8.26 -0.68
N LEU A 286 -3.91 7.81 -0.36
CA LEU A 286 -3.09 8.47 0.68
C LEU A 286 -2.82 9.94 0.33
N TRP A 287 -2.43 10.23 -0.92
CA TRP A 287 -2.18 11.60 -1.37
C TRP A 287 -3.42 12.47 -1.18
N ASN A 288 -4.58 12.00 -1.66
CA ASN A 288 -5.84 12.72 -1.53
C ASN A 288 -6.22 12.95 -0.06
N ASN A 289 -6.00 11.96 0.80
CA ASN A 289 -6.27 12.05 2.23
C ASN A 289 -5.43 13.12 2.92
N MET A 290 -4.17 13.34 2.49
CA MET A 290 -3.34 14.45 3.00
C MET A 290 -3.92 15.85 2.66
N PHE A 291 -4.76 15.95 1.62
CA PHE A 291 -5.44 17.18 1.19
C PHE A 291 -6.91 17.25 1.60
N GLU A 292 -7.30 16.43 2.56
CA GLU A 292 -8.61 16.48 3.20
C GLU A 292 -8.49 16.89 4.67
N PRO A 293 -9.34 17.81 5.16
CA PRO A 293 -9.30 18.23 6.55
C PRO A 293 -9.56 17.05 7.49
N VAL A 294 -8.79 16.96 8.57
CA VAL A 294 -8.99 15.98 9.65
C VAL A 294 -10.42 16.09 10.17
N GLY A 295 -11.12 14.95 10.21
CA GLY A 295 -12.55 14.86 10.52
C GLY A 295 -13.47 14.83 9.29
N ASN A 296 -12.94 15.03 8.08
CA ASN A 296 -13.66 14.89 6.81
C ASN A 296 -12.78 14.22 5.73
N LYS A 297 -11.93 13.28 6.17
CA LYS A 297 -11.08 12.47 5.31
C LYS A 297 -11.89 11.29 4.76
N GLN A 298 -11.65 10.91 3.51
CA GLN A 298 -12.22 9.69 2.95
C GLN A 298 -11.69 8.46 3.71
N SER A 299 -12.55 7.45 3.85
CA SER A 299 -12.27 6.18 4.53
C SER A 299 -12.09 4.99 3.59
N SER A 300 -12.34 5.19 2.29
CA SER A 300 -12.24 4.15 1.27
C SER A 300 -11.04 4.35 0.35
N TRP A 301 -10.39 3.23 0.01
CA TRP A 301 -9.14 3.20 -0.74
C TRP A 301 -9.39 3.05 -2.23
N TYR A 302 -10.64 2.79 -2.60
CA TYR A 302 -11.07 2.62 -3.97
C TYR A 302 -12.33 3.45 -4.19
N ILE A 303 -12.19 4.47 -5.04
CA ILE A 303 -13.32 5.23 -5.59
C ILE A 303 -13.16 5.19 -7.11
N MET A 304 -14.19 4.70 -7.79
CA MET A 304 -14.18 4.62 -9.24
C MET A 304 -13.98 6.00 -9.86
N ASN A 305 -13.04 6.11 -10.81
CA ASN A 305 -12.64 7.36 -11.47
C ASN A 305 -12.08 8.44 -10.53
N GLU A 306 -11.50 8.05 -9.40
CA GLU A 306 -10.77 8.99 -8.54
C GLU A 306 -9.56 9.59 -9.26
N SER A 307 -9.33 10.89 -9.07
CA SER A 307 -8.18 11.61 -9.62
C SER A 307 -7.35 12.23 -8.51
N LEU A 308 -6.07 12.49 -8.79
CA LEU A 308 -5.17 13.19 -7.87
C LEU A 308 -5.73 14.58 -7.53
N LYS A 309 -5.83 14.87 -6.23
CA LYS A 309 -6.13 16.22 -5.74
C LYS A 309 -4.88 17.08 -5.79
N CYS A 310 -5.00 18.27 -6.38
CA CYS A 310 -3.94 19.26 -6.36
C CYS A 310 -4.21 20.30 -5.26
N PRO A 311 -3.18 20.73 -4.50
CA PRO A 311 -3.33 21.84 -3.56
C PRO A 311 -3.77 23.12 -4.29
N THR A 312 -4.72 23.86 -3.72
CA THR A 312 -5.17 25.14 -4.28
C THR A 312 -4.28 26.29 -3.81
N LYS A 313 -4.46 27.50 -4.36
CA LYS A 313 -3.74 28.70 -3.89
C LYS A 313 -4.14 29.08 -2.47
N GLU A 314 -5.38 28.83 -2.09
CA GLU A 314 -5.98 29.15 -0.79
C GLU A 314 -5.59 28.10 0.27
N GLN A 315 -5.42 26.84 -0.14
CA GLN A 315 -5.08 25.71 0.71
C GLN A 315 -3.86 24.94 0.16
N PRO A 316 -2.67 25.57 0.06
CA PRO A 316 -1.49 24.97 -0.56
C PRO A 316 -0.74 23.99 0.36
N TYR A 317 -1.38 23.48 1.42
CA TYR A 317 -0.74 22.78 2.53
C TYR A 317 -1.39 21.44 2.86
N ILE A 318 -0.63 20.57 3.52
CA ILE A 318 -1.09 19.28 4.03
C ILE A 318 -1.93 19.52 5.30
N TYR A 319 -3.07 18.85 5.39
CA TYR A 319 -3.96 18.95 6.54
C TYR A 319 -3.44 18.16 7.75
N THR A 320 -3.48 18.82 8.90
CA THR A 320 -3.16 18.30 10.23
C THR A 320 -4.31 18.64 11.19
N LEU A 321 -4.28 18.12 12.41
CA LEU A 321 -5.30 18.44 13.41
C LEU A 321 -5.40 19.95 13.65
N LYS A 322 -4.25 20.62 13.84
CA LYS A 322 -4.18 22.08 14.12
C LYS A 322 -4.79 22.94 13.01
N ASN A 323 -4.59 22.61 11.74
CA ASN A 323 -5.05 23.45 10.64
C ASN A 323 -6.45 23.09 10.10
N SER A 324 -6.97 21.90 10.44
CA SER A 324 -8.29 21.45 10.00
C SER A 324 -9.43 22.10 10.80
N VAL A 325 -9.23 22.34 12.10
CA VAL A 325 -10.27 22.94 12.98
C VAL A 325 -10.75 24.28 12.46
N LYS A 326 -9.82 25.14 12.02
CA LYS A 326 -10.14 26.45 11.47
C LYS A 326 -11.04 26.34 10.24
N ILE A 327 -10.64 25.49 9.28
CA ILE A 327 -11.37 25.29 8.03
C ILE A 327 -12.76 24.70 8.27
N LEU A 328 -12.89 23.71 9.15
CA LEU A 328 -14.19 23.13 9.48
C LEU A 328 -15.13 24.13 10.17
N ASN A 329 -14.60 25.03 11.00
CA ASN A 329 -15.39 26.08 11.62
C ASN A 329 -15.82 27.15 10.62
N GLU A 330 -14.95 27.51 9.67
CA GLU A 330 -15.31 28.39 8.55
C GLU A 330 -16.45 27.79 7.72
N PHE A 331 -16.36 26.52 7.33
CA PHE A 331 -17.44 25.82 6.61
C PHE A 331 -18.76 25.81 7.38
N LYS A 332 -18.73 25.47 8.69
CA LYS A 332 -19.93 25.48 9.54
C LYS A 332 -20.58 26.87 9.60
N ASN A 333 -19.79 27.94 9.60
CA ASN A 333 -20.30 29.31 9.64
C ASN A 333 -20.87 29.75 8.28
N THR A 334 -20.24 29.39 7.16
CA THR A 334 -20.75 29.67 5.81
C THR A 334 -22.09 28.96 5.55
N THR A 335 -22.22 27.70 5.96
CA THR A 335 -23.48 26.94 5.81
C THR A 335 -24.60 27.54 6.66
N LYS A 336 -24.31 28.02 7.88
CA LYS A 336 -25.29 28.73 8.72
C LYS A 336 -25.79 30.04 8.10
N ILE A 337 -24.90 30.79 7.44
CA ILE A 337 -25.25 32.05 6.77
C ILE A 337 -26.11 31.80 5.52
N GLN A 338 -25.91 30.68 4.81
CA GLN A 338 -26.75 30.31 3.66
C GLN A 338 -28.14 29.76 4.06
N THR A 339 -28.33 29.27 5.29
CA THR A 339 -29.63 28.78 5.77
C THR A 339 -30.61 29.86 6.27
N THR A 340 -30.24 31.15 6.25
CA THR A 340 -31.20 32.24 6.49
C THR A 340 -31.86 32.66 5.17
N THR A 341 -32.90 31.92 4.76
CA THR A 341 -33.73 32.28 3.58
C THR A 341 -34.61 33.51 3.88
N PRO A 342 -34.75 34.47 2.95
CA PRO A 342 -35.74 35.53 3.05
C PRO A 342 -37.18 34.98 3.00
N SER A 343 -38.10 35.67 3.68
CA SER A 343 -39.54 35.36 3.67
C SER A 343 -40.11 35.30 2.24
N ILE A 344 -40.53 34.10 1.82
CA ILE A 344 -41.28 33.90 0.58
C ILE A 344 -42.74 34.29 0.84
N SER A 345 -43.18 35.30 0.10
CA SER A 345 -44.58 35.67 -0.04
C SER A 345 -45.38 34.55 -0.70
N THR A 346 -46.54 34.27 -0.11
CA THR A 346 -47.52 33.30 -0.57
C THR A 346 -48.08 33.66 -1.95
N ILE A 347 -47.96 32.73 -2.90
CA ILE A 347 -48.74 32.75 -4.14
C ILE A 347 -49.61 31.49 -4.18
N ASN A 348 -50.92 31.71 -4.12
CA ASN A 348 -51.99 30.72 -4.32
C ASN A 348 -52.18 30.47 -5.82
N ILE A 349 -52.09 29.22 -6.29
CA ILE A 349 -52.80 28.76 -7.50
C ILE A 349 -53.39 27.35 -7.27
N ARG A 350 -54.60 27.20 -7.80
CA ARG A 350 -55.67 26.23 -7.51
C ARG A 350 -55.48 24.86 -8.18
N ASN A 351 -56.16 23.89 -7.55
CA ASN A 351 -56.62 22.58 -8.01
C ASN A 351 -56.85 22.41 -9.52
N ILE A 352 -56.31 21.33 -10.08
CA ILE A 352 -56.91 20.61 -11.22
C ILE A 352 -56.90 19.10 -10.93
N SER A 353 -58.01 18.50 -11.33
CA SER A 353 -58.56 17.17 -11.04
C SER A 353 -57.68 15.97 -11.36
N THR A 354 -57.92 14.94 -10.55
CA THR A 354 -57.70 13.52 -10.78
C THR A 354 -58.36 13.02 -12.07
N ASP A 355 -57.69 12.11 -12.78
CA ASP A 355 -58.35 10.99 -13.45
C ASP A 355 -57.43 9.75 -13.55
N ASN A 356 -58.07 8.61 -13.36
CA ASN A 356 -57.54 7.25 -13.25
C ASN A 356 -56.93 6.71 -14.56
N LEU A 357 -55.91 5.85 -14.45
CA LEU A 357 -55.80 4.66 -15.33
C LEU A 357 -54.89 3.57 -14.72
N THR A 358 -55.57 2.56 -14.20
CA THR A 358 -55.33 1.11 -14.25
C THR A 358 -53.92 0.52 -14.12
N THR A 359 -53.85 -0.41 -13.18
CA THR A 359 -52.86 -1.46 -12.93
C THR A 359 -52.68 -2.42 -14.10
N SER A 360 -51.43 -2.80 -14.40
CA SER A 360 -51.12 -4.12 -14.98
C SER A 360 -49.89 -4.72 -14.31
N HIS A 361 -50.12 -5.80 -13.57
CA HIS A 361 -49.09 -6.71 -13.08
C HIS A 361 -48.52 -7.52 -14.26
N HIS A 362 -47.20 -7.49 -14.44
CA HIS A 362 -46.49 -8.54 -15.15
C HIS A 362 -45.38 -9.11 -14.29
N HIS A 363 -45.62 -10.34 -13.80
CA HIS A 363 -44.58 -11.24 -13.32
C HIS A 363 -43.73 -11.69 -14.50
N HIS A 364 -42.43 -11.42 -14.46
CA HIS A 364 -41.44 -12.12 -15.27
C HIS A 364 -40.60 -13.02 -14.37
N HIS A 365 -40.94 -14.31 -14.36
CA HIS A 365 -40.02 -15.38 -13.99
C HIS A 365 -38.94 -15.47 -15.08
N GLN A 366 -37.67 -15.28 -14.72
CA GLN A 366 -36.55 -15.72 -15.56
C GLN A 366 -35.83 -16.90 -14.88
N ASN A 367 -35.77 -18.00 -15.63
CA ASN A 367 -35.07 -19.22 -15.29
C ASN A 367 -33.55 -19.03 -15.45
N HIS A 368 -32.79 -19.18 -14.37
CA HIS A 368 -31.35 -19.35 -14.43
C HIS A 368 -30.99 -20.71 -15.06
N LYS A 369 -30.55 -20.70 -16.32
CA LYS A 369 -29.79 -21.81 -16.90
C LYS A 369 -28.32 -21.68 -16.49
N LYS A 370 -27.84 -22.56 -15.62
CA LYS A 370 -26.40 -22.81 -15.41
C LYS A 370 -25.79 -23.27 -16.72
N SER A 371 -24.94 -22.46 -17.34
CA SER A 371 -24.05 -22.94 -18.42
C SER A 371 -22.86 -23.63 -17.76
N LYS A 372 -22.77 -24.96 -17.89
CA LYS A 372 -21.54 -25.71 -17.62
C LYS A 372 -20.64 -25.55 -18.83
N MET A 373 -19.49 -24.90 -18.65
CA MET A 373 -18.46 -24.84 -19.67
C MET A 373 -17.81 -26.23 -19.80
N ASN A 374 -18.25 -27.01 -20.78
CA ASN A 374 -17.64 -28.31 -21.10
C ASN A 374 -16.32 -28.07 -21.83
N LEU A 375 -15.22 -28.07 -21.08
CA LEU A 375 -13.88 -28.08 -21.65
C LEU A 375 -13.64 -29.45 -22.32
N SER A 376 -13.36 -29.45 -23.63
CA SER A 376 -13.09 -30.66 -24.40
C SER A 376 -12.02 -31.53 -23.73
N TRP A 377 -12.25 -32.84 -23.69
CA TRP A 377 -11.35 -33.83 -23.08
C TRP A 377 -9.92 -33.75 -23.63
N ASN A 378 -9.76 -33.29 -24.87
CA ASN A 378 -8.45 -33.08 -25.50
C ASN A 378 -7.71 -31.85 -24.93
N ARG A 379 -8.43 -30.81 -24.50
CA ARG A 379 -7.83 -29.65 -23.80
C ARG A 379 -7.41 -30.00 -22.37
N MET A 380 -8.19 -30.83 -21.66
CA MET A 380 -7.78 -31.33 -20.34
C MET A 380 -6.53 -32.21 -20.42
N LYS A 381 -6.44 -33.09 -21.43
CA LYS A 381 -5.23 -33.87 -21.69
C LYS A 381 -4.02 -32.99 -22.00
N PHE A 382 -4.19 -31.96 -22.80
CA PHE A 382 -3.11 -31.04 -23.14
C PHE A 382 -2.60 -30.28 -21.91
N ILE A 383 -3.50 -29.80 -21.06
CA ILE A 383 -3.15 -29.14 -19.79
C ILE A 383 -2.45 -30.12 -18.84
N ALA A 384 -2.93 -31.35 -18.72
CA ALA A 384 -2.31 -32.39 -17.89
C ALA A 384 -0.89 -32.78 -18.38
N ILE A 385 -0.66 -32.80 -19.69
CA ILE A 385 0.65 -33.08 -20.27
C ILE A 385 1.62 -31.92 -20.01
N ILE A 386 1.18 -30.66 -20.17
CA ILE A 386 2.03 -29.49 -19.90
C ILE A 386 2.37 -29.40 -18.41
N THR A 387 1.39 -29.61 -17.52
CA THR A 387 1.64 -29.62 -16.07
C THR A 387 2.55 -30.77 -15.64
N GLY A 388 2.39 -31.96 -16.22
CA GLY A 388 3.30 -33.10 -15.98
C GLY A 388 4.74 -32.83 -16.44
N LEU A 389 4.92 -32.27 -17.63
CA LEU A 389 6.25 -31.90 -18.16
C LEU A 389 6.90 -30.80 -17.30
N PHE A 390 6.11 -29.83 -16.82
CA PHE A 390 6.60 -28.78 -15.93
C PHE A 390 7.07 -29.33 -14.58
N ILE A 391 6.32 -30.25 -13.98
CA ILE A 391 6.72 -30.90 -12.71
C ILE A 391 8.01 -31.70 -12.89
N ILE A 392 8.19 -32.41 -14.01
CA ILE A 392 9.43 -33.15 -14.32
C ILE A 392 10.62 -32.19 -14.44
N ILE A 393 10.45 -31.05 -15.12
CA ILE A 393 11.49 -30.02 -15.24
C ILE A 393 11.87 -29.45 -13.87
N VAL A 394 10.89 -29.17 -13.00
CA VAL A 394 11.14 -28.70 -11.63
C VAL A 394 11.90 -29.75 -10.80
N ILE A 395 11.52 -31.02 -10.88
CA ILE A 395 12.23 -32.11 -10.19
C ILE A 395 13.67 -32.24 -10.68
N LEU A 396 13.90 -32.10 -11.99
CA LEU A 396 15.25 -32.13 -12.58
C LEU A 396 16.10 -30.96 -12.11
N ILE A 397 15.55 -29.74 -12.06
CA ILE A 397 16.25 -28.54 -11.58
C ILE A 397 16.59 -28.67 -10.09
N LEU A 398 15.65 -29.13 -9.26
CA LEU A 398 15.87 -29.37 -7.84
C LEU A 398 16.91 -30.48 -7.60
N GLY A 399 16.87 -31.55 -8.40
CA GLY A 399 17.88 -32.62 -8.37
C GLY A 399 19.27 -32.15 -8.80
N PHE A 400 19.36 -31.26 -9.79
CA PHE A 400 20.62 -30.68 -10.25
C PHE A 400 21.24 -29.74 -9.20
N ASN A 401 20.43 -28.89 -8.56
CA ASN A 401 20.89 -28.01 -7.48
C ASN A 401 21.38 -28.79 -6.25
N LYS A 402 20.78 -29.96 -5.95
CA LYS A 402 21.25 -30.85 -4.88
C LYS A 402 22.60 -31.49 -5.22
N ARG A 403 22.87 -31.81 -6.49
CA ARG A 403 24.18 -32.30 -6.97
C ARG A 403 25.26 -31.21 -6.96
N ILE A 404 24.93 -29.97 -7.31
CA ILE A 404 25.88 -28.84 -7.24
C ILE A 404 26.26 -28.55 -5.77
N ARG A 405 25.30 -28.53 -4.84
CA ARG A 405 25.60 -28.37 -3.40
C ARG A 405 26.49 -29.49 -2.85
N ALA A 406 26.30 -30.73 -3.29
CA ALA A 406 27.17 -31.85 -2.90
C ALA A 406 28.58 -31.78 -3.51
N GLY A 407 28.74 -31.14 -4.67
CA GLY A 407 30.04 -30.87 -5.30
C GLY A 407 30.82 -29.74 -4.65
N VAL A 408 30.13 -28.65 -4.25
CA VAL A 408 30.74 -27.48 -3.59
C VAL A 408 31.23 -27.83 -2.18
N PHE A 409 30.48 -28.62 -1.41
CA PHE A 409 30.89 -29.06 -0.07
C PHE A 409 32.16 -29.93 -0.06
N LYS A 410 32.51 -30.56 -1.19
CA LYS A 410 33.71 -31.39 -1.33
C LYS A 410 34.95 -30.58 -1.71
N GLN A 411 34.79 -29.31 -2.11
CA GLN A 411 35.87 -28.45 -2.58
C GLN A 411 36.33 -27.44 -1.50
N GLU A 412 35.48 -27.12 -0.51
CA GLU A 412 35.78 -26.15 0.56
C GLU A 412 36.64 -26.70 1.71
N THR A 413 36.83 -28.01 1.85
CA THR A 413 37.70 -28.58 2.90
C THR A 413 39.20 -28.61 2.52
N GLY A 414 39.58 -28.07 1.36
CA GLY A 414 40.93 -28.23 0.79
C GLY A 414 41.80 -26.97 0.66
N ARG A 415 41.35 -25.77 1.05
CA ARG A 415 42.16 -24.53 0.89
C ARG A 415 41.98 -23.56 2.05
N TYR A 416 42.75 -23.77 3.11
CA TYR A 416 43.17 -22.68 4.00
C TYR A 416 44.64 -22.88 4.33
N HIS A 417 45.51 -22.14 3.64
CA HIS A 417 46.83 -21.77 4.12
C HIS A 417 47.38 -20.62 3.25
N ILE A 418 47.76 -19.50 3.92
CA ILE A 418 48.85 -18.56 3.55
C ILE A 418 48.45 -17.49 2.46
N PHE A 419 48.71 -16.17 2.48
CA PHE A 419 49.71 -15.25 3.09
C PHE A 419 49.18 -13.78 3.25
N HIS A 420 50.02 -12.92 3.86
CA HIS A 420 49.90 -11.51 4.29
C HIS A 420 49.92 -10.40 3.20
N ASN A 421 49.44 -9.21 3.63
CA ASN A 421 49.78 -7.79 3.30
C ASN A 421 49.82 -7.29 1.84
N ILE A 422 49.19 -6.13 1.60
CA ILE A 422 49.76 -4.91 0.96
C ILE A 422 48.82 -3.71 1.20
N ASN A 423 49.45 -2.53 1.36
CA ASN A 423 48.93 -1.19 1.64
C ASN A 423 48.60 -0.39 0.36
N ASP A 424 47.84 0.68 0.58
CA ASP A 424 47.81 2.01 -0.07
C ASP A 424 47.12 2.26 -1.44
N ASP A 425 46.34 3.35 -1.38
CA ASP A 425 45.93 4.36 -2.37
C ASP A 425 45.22 3.95 -3.68
N ASP A 426 44.00 4.47 -3.87
CA ASP A 426 43.65 5.22 -5.08
C ASP A 426 42.31 5.99 -4.96
N GLU A 427 42.29 7.12 -5.66
CA GLU A 427 41.34 8.23 -5.67
C GLU A 427 39.90 7.85 -6.09
N VAL A 428 38.90 8.48 -5.46
CA VAL A 428 37.48 8.35 -5.84
C VAL A 428 37.11 9.44 -6.86
N GLU A 429 36.99 9.06 -8.12
CA GLU A 429 36.44 9.89 -9.19
C GLU A 429 34.94 10.21 -8.98
N ILE A 430 34.60 11.49 -9.06
CA ILE A 430 33.24 12.03 -9.05
C ILE A 430 32.62 11.83 -10.44
N PHE A 431 31.72 10.85 -10.59
CA PHE A 431 30.92 10.70 -11.80
C PHE A 431 29.74 11.68 -11.83
N SER A 432 29.91 12.76 -12.59
CA SER A 432 28.81 13.61 -13.07
C SER A 432 28.02 12.86 -14.15
N ARG A 433 26.68 12.83 -14.03
CA ARG A 433 25.80 12.22 -15.05
C ARG A 433 25.83 13.02 -16.36
N PRO A 434 25.90 12.38 -17.54
CA PRO A 434 25.72 13.07 -18.82
C PRO A 434 24.22 13.26 -19.13
N ASN A 435 23.89 14.43 -19.67
CA ASN A 435 22.63 14.73 -20.34
C ASN A 435 22.46 13.82 -21.56
N ILE A 436 21.52 12.86 -21.51
CA ILE A 436 21.16 12.07 -22.68
C ILE A 436 19.89 12.67 -23.30
N LYS A 437 20.08 13.28 -24.48
CA LYS A 437 19.00 13.57 -25.43
C LYS A 437 18.41 12.25 -25.92
N SER A 438 17.09 12.17 -25.90
CA SER A 438 16.27 11.06 -26.40
C SER A 438 16.51 10.81 -27.90
N ASN A 439 16.96 9.61 -28.25
CA ASN A 439 16.80 9.07 -29.59
C ASN A 439 15.59 8.14 -29.59
N PHE A 440 14.64 8.44 -30.48
CA PHE A 440 13.43 7.66 -30.74
C PHE A 440 13.80 6.27 -31.29
N PHE A 441 13.12 5.23 -30.80
CA PHE A 441 13.11 3.91 -31.44
C PHE A 441 11.96 3.84 -32.45
N ASP A 442 12.27 3.24 -33.59
CA ASP A 442 11.46 3.01 -34.78
C ASP A 442 10.33 1.99 -34.51
N ASP A 443 9.11 2.34 -34.89
CA ASP A 443 7.85 1.75 -34.45
C ASP A 443 7.29 0.71 -35.46
N ASN A 444 8.16 -0.13 -36.04
CA ASN A 444 7.80 -1.04 -37.13
C ASN A 444 7.91 -2.55 -36.83
N GLN A 445 7.91 -2.97 -35.56
CA GLN A 445 7.81 -4.39 -35.22
C GLN A 445 6.97 -4.65 -33.97
N ILE A 446 5.66 -4.32 -34.01
CA ILE A 446 4.69 -4.89 -33.07
C ILE A 446 3.47 -5.37 -33.84
N THR A 447 3.24 -6.68 -33.76
CA THR A 447 2.08 -7.40 -34.30
C THR A 447 0.78 -6.90 -33.67
N THR A 448 -0.21 -6.64 -34.52
CA THR A 448 -1.53 -6.14 -34.17
C THR A 448 -2.39 -7.21 -33.48
N THR A 449 -2.78 -6.95 -32.23
CA THR A 449 -3.94 -7.61 -31.60
C THR A 449 -4.94 -6.55 -31.14
N HIS A 450 -6.21 -6.82 -31.40
CA HIS A 450 -7.32 -5.89 -31.39
C HIS A 450 -7.61 -5.28 -30.01
N GLY A 451 -7.70 -3.95 -29.96
CA GLY A 451 -8.20 -3.18 -28.84
C GLY A 451 -8.68 -1.81 -29.33
N THR A 452 -9.98 -1.56 -29.18
CA THR A 452 -10.70 -0.37 -29.63
C THR A 452 -10.16 0.90 -28.97
N ARG A 453 -9.68 1.87 -29.77
CA ARG A 453 -9.35 3.23 -29.29
C ARG A 453 -10.63 4.03 -29.06
N VAL A 454 -10.83 4.53 -27.84
CA VAL A 454 -11.71 5.67 -27.57
C VAL A 454 -10.87 6.93 -27.57
N SER A 455 -11.24 7.88 -28.43
CA SER A 455 -10.63 9.22 -28.53
C SER A 455 -11.31 10.16 -27.54
N LEU A 456 -10.55 10.79 -26.64
CA LEU A 456 -11.05 11.90 -25.83
C LEU A 456 -10.65 13.23 -26.49
N LYS A 457 -11.67 13.99 -26.86
CA LYS A 457 -11.61 15.45 -27.03
C LYS A 457 -11.99 16.11 -25.72
#